data_AF-A0A7S1RTT2-F1
#
_entry.id   AF-A0A7S1RTT2-F1
#
_cell.length_a   1.000
_cell.length_b   1.000
_cell.length_c   1.000
_cell.angle_alpha   90.00
_cell.angle_beta   90.00
_cell.angle_gamma   90.00
#
_symmetry.space_group_name_H-M   'P 1'
#
loop_
_entity.id
_entity.type
_entity.pdbx_description
1 polymer ?
#
loop_
_entity_poly.entity_id
_entity_poly.type
_entity_poly.pdbx_seq_one_letter_code
_entity_poly.pdbx_strand_id
1 'polypeptide(L)'
;EEALRSGSGSPQRDRAGSRQRRARLQPFPELLETSPAAAEKSLIHAISRWNYPVARRLCCERHALARMAQEIIRDNLLSEPCSLDRWNRPSEPAQCWNCGILFVRDGVCDLCGARD
;
A
#
# COMPACT_ATOMS: atom_id res chain seq x y z
N GLU A 1 -54.42 -41.35 14.45
CA GLU A 1 -52.98 -41.23 14.68
C GLU A 1 -52.41 -40.25 13.66
N GLU A 2 -51.94 -39.12 14.17
CA GLU A 2 -51.54 -37.91 13.44
C GLU A 2 -50.27 -38.12 12.61
N ALA A 3 -50.34 -37.67 11.35
CA ALA A 3 -49.21 -37.46 10.47
C ALA A 3 -48.54 -36.12 10.82
N LEU A 4 -47.29 -36.14 11.28
CA LEU A 4 -46.45 -34.95 11.49
C LEU A 4 -44.97 -35.34 11.43
N ARG A 5 -44.17 -34.46 10.81
CA ARG A 5 -42.68 -34.41 10.68
C ARG A 5 -42.17 -34.80 9.29
N SER A 6 -41.35 -34.02 8.59
CA SER A 6 -40.71 -32.73 8.87
C SER A 6 -40.32 -32.10 7.53
N GLY A 7 -40.60 -30.81 7.36
CA GLY A 7 -40.22 -30.04 6.18
C GLY A 7 -38.70 -29.93 6.05
N SER A 8 -38.18 -30.40 4.92
CA SER A 8 -36.83 -30.13 4.42
C SER A 8 -36.77 -28.72 3.84
N GLY A 9 -36.62 -27.73 4.71
CA GLY A 9 -36.31 -26.35 4.33
C GLY A 9 -34.81 -26.20 4.08
N SER A 10 -34.39 -26.30 2.82
CA SER A 10 -33.04 -25.94 2.39
C SER A 10 -32.76 -24.48 2.75
N PRO A 11 -31.67 -24.14 3.47
CA PRO A 11 -31.33 -22.75 3.72
C PRO A 11 -30.98 -22.09 2.39
N GLN A 12 -31.86 -21.18 1.98
CA GLN A 12 -31.66 -20.25 0.88
C GLN A 12 -30.35 -19.51 1.14
N ARG A 13 -29.31 -19.85 0.36
CA ARG A 13 -28.07 -19.11 0.34
C ARG A 13 -28.37 -17.77 -0.31
N ASP A 14 -28.74 -16.79 0.50
CA ASP A 14 -28.72 -15.40 0.13
C ASP A 14 -27.29 -15.03 -0.27
N ARG A 15 -26.99 -15.19 -1.56
CA ARG A 15 -25.88 -14.51 -2.22
C ARG A 15 -26.27 -13.04 -2.30
N ALA A 16 -26.25 -12.38 -1.15
CA ALA A 16 -26.10 -10.94 -1.08
C ALA A 16 -24.72 -10.64 -1.68
N GLY A 17 -24.70 -10.50 -3.01
CA GLY A 17 -23.57 -9.93 -3.72
C GLY A 17 -23.41 -8.52 -3.20
N SER A 18 -22.58 -8.38 -2.17
CA SER A 18 -22.11 -7.10 -1.69
C SER A 18 -21.41 -6.45 -2.89
N ARG A 19 -22.16 -5.61 -3.61
CA ARG A 19 -21.59 -4.62 -4.51
C ARG A 19 -20.68 -3.76 -3.62
N GLN A 20 -19.41 -4.13 -3.53
CA GLN A 20 -18.38 -3.32 -2.91
C GLN A 20 -18.44 -1.98 -3.66
N ARG A 21 -19.08 -0.99 -3.03
CA ARG A 21 -19.03 0.39 -3.49
C ARG A 21 -17.55 0.72 -3.58
N ARG A 22 -17.04 0.93 -4.79
CA ARG A 22 -15.68 1.44 -4.99
C ARG A 22 -15.62 2.76 -4.23
N ALA A 23 -14.95 2.76 -3.08
CA ALA A 23 -14.70 3.97 -2.34
C ALA A 23 -13.93 4.91 -3.28
N ARG A 24 -14.40 6.15 -3.42
CA ARG A 24 -13.60 7.18 -4.08
C ARG A 24 -12.47 7.51 -3.11
N LEU A 25 -11.25 7.16 -3.49
CA LEU A 25 -10.06 7.60 -2.78
C LEU A 25 -10.03 9.13 -2.81
N GLN A 26 -9.91 9.75 -1.65
CA GLN A 26 -9.71 11.19 -1.56
C GLN A 26 -8.22 11.48 -1.79
N PRO A 27 -7.87 12.44 -2.65
CA PRO A 27 -6.48 12.90 -2.73
C PRO A 27 -6.10 13.58 -1.42
N PHE A 28 -4.78 13.72 -1.17
CA PHE A 28 -4.21 14.53 -0.08
C PHE A 28 -3.91 15.93 -0.63
N PRO A 29 -4.85 16.91 -0.59
CA PRO A 29 -4.68 18.24 -1.19
C PRO A 29 -3.56 19.07 -0.55
N GLU A 30 -3.12 18.71 0.64
CA GLU A 30 -2.01 19.35 1.36
C GLU A 30 -0.63 19.00 0.79
N LEU A 31 -0.54 17.96 -0.06
CA LEU A 31 0.71 17.53 -0.70
C LEU A 31 0.89 18.14 -2.09
N LEU A 32 2.15 18.38 -2.45
CA LEU A 32 2.52 18.65 -3.83
C LEU A 32 2.36 17.40 -4.69
N GLU A 33 1.97 17.60 -5.95
CA GLU A 33 2.01 16.53 -6.95
C GLU A 33 3.43 15.95 -7.02
N THR A 34 3.53 14.63 -6.81
CA THR A 34 4.83 13.95 -6.78
C THR A 34 5.30 13.67 -8.20
N SER A 35 6.39 14.33 -8.62
CA SER A 35 7.02 14.05 -9.92
C SER A 35 7.48 12.58 -10.03
N PRO A 36 7.58 12.00 -11.24
CA PRO A 36 8.05 10.62 -11.42
C PRO A 36 9.44 10.36 -10.79
N ALA A 37 10.35 11.34 -10.90
CA ALA A 37 11.69 11.23 -10.32
C ALA A 37 11.66 11.27 -8.77
N ALA A 38 10.78 12.09 -8.19
CA ALA A 38 10.59 12.12 -6.74
C ALA A 38 9.94 10.82 -6.24
N ALA A 39 8.98 10.26 -6.99
CA ALA A 39 8.36 8.98 -6.69
C ALA A 39 9.38 7.83 -6.72
N GLU A 40 10.21 7.75 -7.77
CA GLU A 40 11.28 6.74 -7.88
C GLU A 40 12.25 6.85 -6.68
N LYS A 41 12.75 8.05 -6.38
CA LYS A 41 13.66 8.28 -5.26
C LYS A 41 13.03 7.95 -3.91
N SER A 42 11.77 8.34 -3.69
CA SER A 42 11.04 8.03 -2.46
C SER A 42 10.92 6.52 -2.26
N LEU A 43 10.58 5.78 -3.33
CA LEU A 43 10.46 4.33 -3.29
C LEU A 43 11.81 3.66 -3.00
N ILE A 44 12.88 4.05 -3.71
CA ILE A 44 14.23 3.51 -3.50
C ILE A 44 14.70 3.78 -2.07
N HIS A 45 14.51 5.02 -1.58
CA HIS A 45 14.92 5.41 -0.24
C HIS A 45 14.15 4.65 0.86
N ALA A 46 12.85 4.42 0.66
CA ALA A 46 12.05 3.63 1.59
C ALA A 46 12.53 2.18 1.65
N ILE A 47 12.76 1.54 0.50
CA ILE A 47 13.16 0.13 0.42
C ILE A 47 14.60 -0.08 0.90
N SER A 48 15.51 0.85 0.64
CA SER A 48 16.91 0.71 1.09
C SER A 48 17.06 0.68 2.61
N ARG A 49 16.05 1.15 3.35
CA ARG A 49 15.97 1.07 4.81
C ARG A 49 15.36 -0.22 5.33
N TRP A 50 14.80 -1.05 4.46
CA TRP A 50 14.27 -2.35 4.87
C TRP A 50 15.43 -3.30 5.13
N ASN A 51 15.36 -4.02 6.25
CA ASN A 51 16.32 -5.08 6.56
C ASN A 51 16.00 -6.34 5.74
N TYR A 52 16.04 -6.22 4.42
CA TYR A 52 15.70 -7.27 3.48
C TYR A 52 16.96 -7.75 2.75
N PRO A 53 17.16 -9.06 2.55
CA PRO A 53 18.31 -9.57 1.82
C PRO A 53 18.27 -9.13 0.36
N VAL A 54 19.15 -8.19 -0.02
CA VAL A 54 19.29 -7.75 -1.41
C VAL A 54 20.04 -8.82 -2.21
N ALA A 55 19.42 -9.33 -3.28
CA ALA A 55 20.05 -10.29 -4.17
C ALA A 55 21.27 -9.66 -4.89
N ARG A 56 22.48 -10.16 -4.60
CA ARG A 56 23.75 -9.65 -5.16
C ARG A 56 23.94 -9.90 -6.67
N ARG A 57 22.95 -10.48 -7.37
CA ARG A 57 23.06 -10.96 -8.76
C ARG A 57 22.60 -9.95 -9.81
N LEU A 58 22.29 -8.72 -9.42
CA LEU A 58 21.80 -7.67 -10.32
C LEU A 58 22.90 -6.63 -10.57
N CYS A 59 22.79 -5.90 -11.66
CA CYS A 59 23.87 -5.03 -12.14
C CYS A 59 24.11 -3.78 -11.27
N CYS A 60 23.14 -3.40 -10.42
CA CYS A 60 23.31 -2.35 -9.42
C CYS A 60 22.26 -2.46 -8.31
N GLU A 61 22.50 -1.77 -7.20
CA GLU A 61 21.57 -1.69 -6.06
C GLU A 61 20.18 -1.21 -6.49
N ARG A 62 20.11 -0.19 -7.37
CA ARG A 62 18.84 0.31 -7.92
C ARG A 62 18.00 -0.80 -8.54
N HIS A 63 18.58 -1.62 -9.42
CA HIS A 63 17.85 -2.73 -10.04
C HIS A 63 17.50 -3.84 -9.05
N ALA A 64 18.32 -4.03 -8.01
CA ALA A 64 18.02 -4.97 -6.94
C ALA A 64 16.83 -4.54 -6.06
N LEU A 65 16.79 -3.27 -5.66
CA LEU A 65 15.68 -2.70 -4.91
C LEU A 65 14.40 -2.66 -5.75
N ALA A 66 14.49 -2.31 -7.03
CA ALA A 66 13.33 -2.31 -7.93
C ALA A 66 12.72 -3.71 -8.09
N ARG A 67 13.57 -4.74 -8.25
CA ARG A 67 13.09 -6.12 -8.35
C ARG A 67 12.46 -6.63 -7.05
N MET A 68 13.08 -6.30 -5.92
CA MET A 68 12.51 -6.57 -4.60
C MET A 68 11.15 -5.90 -4.41
N ALA A 69 11.01 -4.62 -4.80
CA ALA A 69 9.75 -3.89 -4.76
C ALA A 69 8.66 -4.63 -5.56
N GLN A 70 9.00 -5.05 -6.77
CA GLN A 70 8.10 -5.76 -7.66
C GLN A 70 7.62 -7.08 -7.04
N GLU A 71 8.52 -7.85 -6.44
CA GLU A 71 8.20 -9.12 -5.75
C GLU A 71 7.27 -8.87 -4.56
N ILE A 72 7.57 -7.88 -3.70
CA ILE A 72 6.73 -7.55 -2.54
C ILE A 72 5.33 -7.10 -2.97
N ILE A 73 5.24 -6.21 -3.96
CA ILE A 73 3.96 -5.71 -4.46
C ILE A 73 3.12 -6.84 -5.05
N ARG A 74 3.70 -7.64 -5.93
CA ARG A 74 2.99 -8.72 -6.62
C ARG A 74 2.56 -9.81 -5.65
N ASP A 75 3.47 -10.24 -4.77
CA ASP A 75 3.27 -11.47 -4.00
C ASP A 75 2.52 -11.21 -2.69
N ASN A 76 2.56 -9.97 -2.16
CA ASN A 76 1.92 -9.63 -0.87
C ASN A 76 0.83 -8.54 -1.00
N LEU A 77 1.13 -7.39 -1.64
CA LEU A 77 0.21 -6.25 -1.59
C LEU A 77 -1.02 -6.43 -2.50
N LEU A 78 -0.82 -6.96 -3.72
CA LEU A 78 -1.90 -7.15 -4.69
C LEU A 78 -2.68 -8.46 -4.51
N SER A 79 -2.12 -9.42 -3.78
CA SER A 79 -2.73 -10.72 -3.51
C SER A 79 -3.65 -10.68 -2.28
N GLU A 80 -3.45 -9.75 -1.36
CA GLU A 80 -4.27 -9.61 -0.17
C GLU A 80 -5.61 -8.90 -0.47
N PRO A 81 -6.75 -9.42 0.03
CA PRO A 81 -8.01 -8.71 -0.04
C PRO A 81 -7.91 -7.42 0.79
N CYS A 82 -8.40 -6.31 0.25
CA CYS A 82 -8.45 -5.03 0.95
C CYS A 82 -9.23 -5.18 2.27
N SER A 83 -8.52 -5.27 3.39
CA SER A 83 -9.12 -5.19 4.73
C SER A 83 -8.98 -3.76 5.24
N LEU A 84 -10.13 -3.12 5.48
CA LEU A 84 -10.17 -1.76 6.03
C LEU A 84 -9.41 -1.69 7.36
N ASP A 85 -9.42 -2.76 8.16
CA ASP A 85 -8.81 -2.76 9.49
C ASP A 85 -7.27 -2.76 9.48
N ARG A 86 -6.63 -3.28 8.43
CA ARG A 86 -5.15 -3.40 8.36
C ARG A 86 -4.49 -2.13 7.80
N TRP A 87 -5.22 -1.37 6.98
CA TRP A 87 -4.69 -0.24 6.22
C TRP A 87 -5.32 1.12 6.60
N ASN A 88 -6.24 1.15 7.58
CA ASN A 88 -7.01 2.37 7.94
C ASN A 88 -6.25 3.48 8.65
N ARG A 89 -4.96 3.32 8.96
CA ARG A 89 -4.16 4.46 9.37
C ARG A 89 -3.46 5.00 8.12
N PRO A 90 -4.01 6.03 7.45
CA PRO A 90 -3.19 6.78 6.52
C PRO A 90 -1.92 7.17 7.27
N SER A 91 -0.77 6.78 6.74
CA SER A 91 0.50 7.35 7.18
C SER A 91 0.35 8.86 7.08
N GLU A 92 0.64 9.58 8.15
CA GLU A 92 0.59 11.04 8.13
C GLU A 92 1.43 11.52 6.94
N PRO A 93 0.81 12.29 6.02
CA PRO A 93 1.49 12.70 4.81
C PRO A 93 2.64 13.64 5.17
N ALA A 94 3.88 13.19 4.93
CA ALA A 94 5.10 13.98 5.13
C ALA A 94 5.86 14.06 3.81
N GLN A 95 5.95 15.26 3.23
CA GLN A 95 6.61 15.50 1.95
C GLN A 95 7.50 16.74 2.07
N CYS A 96 8.74 16.63 1.59
CA CYS A 96 9.66 17.77 1.56
C CYS A 96 9.26 18.76 0.45
N TRP A 97 9.02 20.02 0.81
CA TRP A 97 8.66 21.08 -0.14
C TRP A 97 9.75 21.41 -1.18
N ASN A 98 11.01 21.17 -0.84
CA ASN A 98 12.13 21.47 -1.72
C ASN A 98 12.35 20.41 -2.82
N CYS A 99 12.16 19.13 -2.51
CA CYS A 99 12.49 18.03 -3.43
C CYS A 99 11.33 17.07 -3.75
N GLY A 100 10.16 17.24 -3.12
CA GLY A 100 8.94 16.47 -3.37
C GLY A 100 8.96 15.04 -2.83
N ILE A 101 9.97 14.66 -2.04
CA ILE A 101 10.15 13.30 -1.52
C ILE A 101 9.28 13.05 -0.30
N LEU A 102 8.64 11.88 -0.27
CA LEU A 102 7.71 11.41 0.77
C LEU A 102 8.44 10.75 1.96
N PHE A 103 9.42 11.44 2.54
CA PHE A 103 10.15 10.98 3.72
C PHE A 103 10.80 12.17 4.43
N VAL A 104 10.07 12.78 5.35
CA VAL A 104 10.59 13.80 6.26
C VAL A 104 10.58 13.21 7.66
N ARG A 105 11.73 13.20 8.32
CA ARG A 105 11.86 12.76 9.71
C ARG A 105 12.17 13.97 10.56
N ASP A 106 11.36 14.20 11.61
CA ASP A 106 11.55 15.31 12.54
C ASP A 106 11.67 16.69 11.85
N GLY A 107 10.94 16.88 10.73
CA GLY A 107 10.96 18.11 9.93
C GLY A 107 12.20 18.29 9.06
N VAL A 108 13.07 17.28 8.92
CA VAL A 108 14.26 17.32 8.05
C VAL A 108 14.15 16.28 6.94
N CYS A 109 14.40 16.71 5.70
CA CYS A 109 14.50 15.79 4.57
C CYS A 109 15.83 15.02 4.62
N ASP A 110 15.74 13.69 4.71
CA ASP A 110 16.90 12.80 4.78
C ASP A 110 17.80 12.82 3.53
N LEU A 111 17.30 13.35 2.41
CA LEU A 111 18.03 13.38 1.13
C LEU A 111 18.64 14.73 0.79
N CYS A 112 17.92 15.84 1.01
CA CYS A 112 18.43 17.18 0.68
C CYS A 112 18.78 18.03 1.90
N GLY A 113 18.49 17.56 3.12
CA GLY A 113 18.76 18.28 4.36
C GLY A 113 17.88 19.51 4.60
N ALA A 114 16.91 19.79 3.71
CA ALA A 114 15.98 20.89 3.88
C ALA A 114 15.12 20.67 5.14
N ARG A 115 14.86 21.75 5.85
CA ARG A 115 13.90 21.79 6.96
C ARG A 115 12.57 22.29 6.43
N ASP A 116 11.49 21.59 6.78
CA ASP A 116 10.12 22.05 6.56
C ASP A 116 9.78 23.25 7.45
#